data_AF-A0A8S3YAR7-F1
#
_entry.id   AF-A0A8S3YAR7-F1
#
_cell.length_a   1.000
_cell.length_b   1.000
_cell.length_c   1.000
_cell.angle_alpha   90.00
_cell.angle_beta   90.00
_cell.angle_gamma   90.00
#
_symmetry.space_group_name_H-M   'P 1'
#
loop_
_entity.id
_entity.type
_entity.pdbx_description
1 polymer ?
#
loop_
_entity_poly.entity_id
_entity_poly.type
_entity_poly.pdbx_seq_one_letter_code
_entity_poly.pdbx_strand_id
1 'polypeptide(L)'
;MIVHQRNKKIVYLKNVDRRIEPFTYPLFYPAGTDGYSPDLQLQTSYSSRSHLTRLELAQHRLSFRPEFVKFLTESTSTEGPDVRELSINALHFGGRLFQQYLVDTYIRVERGRIQWIKYNQNKILDEQYTGVTSFLNQLAEKKNATVEDKTISQQLPQDRPDIVARVAKLKFDQILEDLDKKQVFGKVSAFVYATEFQKRGLPHMHLLIIMKPGDKIHQAEELDDLMSSEIPQNDDLELRELVLKWMIHNPCGDLNTNAICMVHKNGRT
;
A
#
# COMPACT_ATOMS: atom_id res chain seq x y z
N MET A 1 -2.57 21.11 18.05
CA MET A 1 -3.40 21.16 19.28
C MET A 1 -2.96 22.37 20.11
N ILE A 2 -3.87 23.01 20.83
CA ILE A 2 -3.57 24.22 21.61
C ILE A 2 -3.62 23.85 23.10
N VAL A 3 -2.57 24.20 23.85
CA VAL A 3 -2.52 23.99 25.30
C VAL A 3 -2.48 25.34 25.99
N HIS A 4 -3.42 25.55 26.91
CA HIS A 4 -3.43 26.70 27.81
C HIS A 4 -2.81 26.29 29.14
N GLN A 5 -1.59 26.76 29.41
CA GLN A 5 -0.95 26.51 30.70
C GLN A 5 -1.40 27.60 31.68
N ARG A 6 -1.88 27.22 32.87
CA ARG A 6 -2.42 28.15 33.88
C ARG A 6 -1.34 29.22 34.18
N ASN A 7 -1.70 30.49 34.00
CA ASN A 7 -0.83 31.68 34.15
C ASN A 7 0.30 31.84 33.11
N LYS A 8 0.20 31.22 31.93
CA LYS A 8 1.19 31.35 30.85
C LYS A 8 0.54 31.58 29.49
N LYS A 9 1.37 31.93 28.50
CA LYS A 9 0.96 32.15 27.11
C LYS A 9 0.43 30.85 26.48
N ILE A 10 -0.47 31.02 25.53
CA ILE A 10 -1.01 29.94 24.70
C ILE A 10 0.13 29.24 23.96
N VAL A 11 0.19 27.90 24.05
CA VAL A 11 1.21 27.10 23.37
C VAL A 11 0.56 26.27 22.26
N TYR A 12 1.05 26.42 21.03
CA TYR A 12 0.64 25.61 19.90
C TYR A 12 1.55 24.38 19.78
N LEU A 13 0.98 23.19 19.99
CA LEU A 13 1.69 21.93 19.82
C LEU A 13 1.65 21.48 18.36
N LYS A 14 2.85 21.28 17.80
CA LYS A 14 3.05 20.68 16.47
C LYS A 14 2.60 19.23 16.51
N ASN A 15 2.09 18.70 15.39
CA ASN A 15 1.56 17.33 15.28
C ASN A 15 2.54 16.19 15.65
N VAL A 16 3.82 16.48 15.78
CA VAL A 16 4.88 15.55 16.18
C VAL A 16 5.35 15.73 17.62
N ASP A 17 4.70 16.62 18.38
CA ASP A 17 5.00 16.84 19.79
C ASP A 17 4.60 15.61 20.60
N ARG A 18 5.52 15.14 21.44
CA ARG A 18 5.38 13.95 22.28
C ARG A 18 4.12 13.93 23.16
N ARG A 19 3.60 15.12 23.50
CA ARG A 19 2.44 15.25 24.38
C ARG A 19 1.10 15.09 23.66
N ILE A 20 1.07 15.10 22.33
CA ILE A 20 -0.20 15.07 21.58
C ILE A 20 -0.97 13.78 21.78
N GLU A 21 -0.30 12.63 21.69
CA GLU A 21 -0.97 11.34 21.83
C GLU A 21 -1.53 11.13 23.25
N PRO A 22 -0.77 11.40 24.34
CA PRO A 22 -1.31 11.34 25.70
C PRO A 22 -2.50 12.27 25.94
N PHE A 23 -2.49 13.48 25.36
CA PHE A 23 -3.61 14.41 25.48
C PHE A 23 -4.83 14.02 24.65
N THR A 24 -4.64 13.25 23.57
CA THR A 24 -5.75 12.77 22.73
C THR A 24 -6.35 11.47 23.27
N TYR A 25 -5.50 10.60 23.84
CA TYR A 25 -5.88 9.28 24.35
C TYR A 25 -5.43 9.08 25.80
N PRO A 26 -5.86 9.92 26.76
CA PRO A 26 -5.35 9.89 28.13
C PRO A 26 -5.55 8.53 28.82
N LEU A 27 -6.62 7.79 28.47
CA LEU A 27 -6.88 6.45 28.99
C LEU A 27 -5.83 5.40 28.57
N PHE A 28 -5.11 5.64 27.47
CA PHE A 28 -4.00 4.78 27.04
C PHE A 28 -2.63 5.23 27.56
N TYR A 29 -2.61 6.30 28.37
CA TYR A 29 -1.41 6.83 29.02
C TYR A 29 -1.69 7.12 30.51
N PRO A 30 -2.07 6.11 31.31
CA PRO A 30 -2.46 6.30 32.70
C PRO A 30 -1.32 6.85 33.58
N ALA A 31 -0.08 6.56 33.23
CA ALA A 31 1.12 7.09 33.91
C ALA A 31 1.57 8.46 33.37
N GLY A 32 0.86 9.05 32.39
CA GLY A 32 1.24 10.31 31.76
C GLY A 32 2.54 10.24 30.96
N THR A 33 2.90 9.06 30.48
CA THR A 33 4.10 8.87 29.65
C THR A 33 3.99 9.62 28.33
N ASP A 34 5.14 10.01 27.78
CA ASP A 34 5.20 10.67 26.48
C ASP A 34 4.81 9.71 25.33
N GLY A 35 4.14 10.26 24.31
CA GLY A 35 3.87 9.58 23.05
C GLY A 35 5.03 9.72 22.05
N TYR A 36 4.75 9.42 20.78
CA TYR A 36 5.77 9.51 19.73
C TYR A 36 6.34 10.92 19.56
N SER A 37 7.67 11.03 19.42
CA SER A 37 8.34 12.21 18.86
C SER A 37 9.55 11.82 18.00
N PRO A 38 10.00 12.69 17.07
CA PRO A 38 11.18 12.43 16.24
C PRO A 38 12.48 12.21 17.03
N ASP A 39 12.54 12.80 18.22
CA ASP A 39 13.71 12.73 19.12
C ASP A 39 13.72 11.45 19.96
N LEU A 40 12.68 10.61 19.85
CA LEU A 40 12.58 9.37 20.62
C LEU A 40 13.67 8.39 20.17
N GLN A 41 14.52 8.01 21.11
CA GLN A 41 15.67 7.17 20.81
C GLN A 41 15.31 5.68 20.77
N LEU A 42 15.94 4.98 19.85
CA LEU A 42 15.87 3.53 19.75
C LEU A 42 16.90 2.92 20.72
N GLN A 43 16.41 2.20 21.73
CA GLN A 43 17.27 1.48 22.68
C GLN A 43 17.41 0.01 22.26
N THR A 44 18.36 -0.26 21.35
CA THR A 44 18.72 -1.63 20.97
C THR A 44 20.21 -1.74 20.68
N SER A 45 20.81 -2.87 21.07
CA SER A 45 22.20 -3.22 20.78
C SER A 45 22.40 -3.71 19.33
N TYR A 46 21.33 -3.98 18.60
CA TYR A 46 21.36 -4.62 17.27
C TYR A 46 21.32 -3.63 16.11
N SER A 47 21.04 -2.35 16.35
CA SER A 47 20.91 -1.35 15.29
C SER A 47 21.84 -0.17 15.55
N SER A 48 22.55 0.26 14.51
CA SER A 48 23.32 1.50 14.51
C SER A 48 22.46 2.76 14.46
N ARG A 49 21.14 2.62 14.25
CA ARG A 49 20.21 3.75 14.17
C ARG A 49 19.81 4.21 15.57
N SER A 50 19.93 5.52 15.80
CA SER A 50 19.63 6.16 17.09
C SER A 50 18.17 6.54 17.30
N HIS A 51 17.36 6.67 16.25
CA HIS A 51 15.98 7.17 16.33
C HIS A 51 14.95 6.07 16.10
N LEU A 52 13.90 6.02 16.93
CA LEU A 52 12.75 5.12 16.77
C LEU A 52 11.75 5.71 15.77
N THR A 53 11.24 4.91 14.83
CA THR A 53 10.17 5.37 13.92
C THR A 53 8.80 5.32 14.60
N ARG A 54 7.86 6.12 14.08
CA ARG A 54 6.47 6.10 14.55
C ARG A 54 5.82 4.73 14.36
N LEU A 55 6.15 4.04 13.26
CA LEU A 55 5.63 2.70 12.98
C LEU A 55 6.13 1.67 14.00
N GLU A 56 7.41 1.71 14.34
CA GLU A 56 7.99 0.78 15.32
C GLU A 56 7.43 1.00 16.72
N LEU A 57 7.23 2.26 17.12
CA LEU A 57 6.54 2.55 18.38
C LEU A 57 5.10 2.00 18.35
N ALA A 58 4.38 2.22 17.25
CA ALA A 58 3.03 1.69 17.10
C ALA A 58 3.00 0.16 17.19
N GLN A 59 3.87 -0.53 16.47
CA GLN A 59 4.00 -2.00 16.51
C GLN A 59 4.34 -2.49 17.92
N HIS A 60 5.30 -1.84 18.60
CA HIS A 60 5.65 -2.18 19.96
C HIS A 60 4.44 -2.05 20.90
N ARG A 61 3.69 -0.95 20.80
CA ARG A 61 2.50 -0.71 21.63
C ARG A 61 1.32 -1.62 21.29
N LEU A 62 1.21 -2.10 20.06
CA LEU A 62 0.15 -3.01 19.62
C LEU A 62 0.51 -4.49 19.79
N SER A 63 1.75 -4.80 20.11
CA SER A 63 2.18 -6.19 20.27
C SER A 63 1.41 -6.89 21.39
N PHE A 64 1.01 -8.13 21.13
CA PHE A 64 0.52 -9.02 22.18
C PHE A 64 1.72 -9.56 22.96
N ARG A 65 1.68 -9.43 24.28
CA ARG A 65 2.68 -9.99 25.18
C ARG A 65 2.20 -11.35 25.71
N PRO A 66 3.09 -12.28 26.06
CA PRO A 66 2.71 -13.61 26.56
C PRO A 66 1.71 -13.55 27.72
N GLU A 67 1.81 -12.54 28.57
CA GLU A 67 0.87 -12.28 29.67
C GLU A 67 -0.58 -12.05 29.21
N PHE A 68 -0.79 -11.38 28.08
CA PHE A 68 -2.13 -11.19 27.51
C PHE A 68 -2.71 -12.51 26.98
N VAL A 69 -1.87 -13.37 26.39
CA VAL A 69 -2.28 -14.70 25.93
C VAL A 69 -2.70 -15.56 27.12
N LYS A 70 -1.90 -15.53 28.21
CA LYS A 70 -2.20 -16.19 29.48
C LYS A 70 -3.55 -15.74 30.05
N PHE A 71 -3.82 -14.44 30.09
CA PHE A 71 -5.11 -13.89 30.51
C PHE A 71 -6.29 -14.42 29.69
N LEU A 72 -6.19 -14.43 28.36
CA LEU A 72 -7.26 -14.95 27.50
C LEU A 72 -7.51 -16.45 27.75
N THR A 73 -6.45 -17.25 27.92
CA THR A 73 -6.58 -18.68 28.17
C THR A 73 -7.13 -18.99 29.57
N GLU A 74 -6.73 -18.25 30.59
CA GLU A 74 -7.11 -18.47 31.99
C GLU A 74 -8.44 -17.82 32.34
N SER A 75 -8.91 -16.81 31.60
CA SER A 75 -10.24 -16.21 31.81
C SER A 75 -11.43 -17.17 31.60
N THR A 76 -11.16 -18.39 31.14
CA THR A 76 -12.15 -19.47 30.99
C THR A 76 -12.24 -20.41 32.19
N SER A 77 -11.39 -20.24 33.22
CA SER A 77 -11.45 -21.01 34.47
C SER A 77 -12.42 -20.38 35.49
N THR A 78 -12.92 -21.19 36.44
CA THR A 78 -13.83 -20.77 37.53
C THR A 78 -13.19 -19.81 38.52
N GLU A 79 -11.87 -19.82 38.62
CA GLU A 79 -11.05 -18.86 39.38
C GLU A 79 -10.27 -18.04 38.35
N GLY A 80 -10.92 -17.04 37.76
CA GLY A 80 -10.31 -16.20 36.74
C GLY A 80 -9.00 -15.54 37.24
N PRO A 81 -8.08 -15.18 36.32
CA PRO A 81 -6.76 -14.67 36.68
C PRO A 81 -6.84 -13.36 37.47
N ASP A 82 -5.95 -13.17 38.46
CA ASP A 82 -5.85 -11.90 39.19
C ASP A 82 -5.38 -10.79 38.24
N VAL A 83 -6.31 -9.90 37.92
CA VAL A 83 -6.15 -8.77 37.00
C VAL A 83 -5.02 -7.82 37.44
N ARG A 84 -4.58 -7.88 38.71
CA ARG A 84 -3.52 -7.02 39.27
C ARG A 84 -2.11 -7.52 38.97
N GLU A 85 -1.92 -8.79 38.61
CA GLU A 85 -0.61 -9.37 38.31
C GLU A 85 -0.23 -9.27 36.82
N LEU A 86 -1.16 -8.86 35.97
CA LEU A 86 -0.96 -8.74 34.53
C LEU A 86 -0.42 -7.35 34.17
N SER A 87 0.64 -7.28 33.36
CA SER A 87 1.03 -6.05 32.66
C SER A 87 0.03 -5.77 31.52
N ILE A 88 -1.19 -5.40 31.89
CA ILE A 88 -2.32 -5.22 30.98
C ILE A 88 -2.04 -4.07 30.03
N ASN A 89 -1.97 -4.37 28.73
CA ASN A 89 -1.93 -3.35 27.71
C ASN A 89 -3.33 -2.75 27.51
N ALA A 90 -3.56 -1.58 28.10
CA ALA A 90 -4.83 -0.86 28.07
C ALA A 90 -5.37 -0.61 26.64
N LEU A 91 -4.51 -0.58 25.62
CA LEU A 91 -4.92 -0.42 24.22
C LEU A 91 -5.86 -1.55 23.78
N HIS A 92 -5.53 -2.81 24.09
CA HIS A 92 -6.27 -3.97 23.60
C HIS A 92 -7.68 -4.08 24.20
N PHE A 93 -7.94 -3.38 25.30
CA PHE A 93 -9.24 -3.35 25.98
C PHE A 93 -10.04 -2.08 25.69
N GLY A 94 -9.49 -1.15 24.88
CA GLY A 94 -10.10 0.14 24.60
C GLY A 94 -11.32 0.11 23.67
N GLY A 95 -11.71 -1.06 23.13
CA GLY A 95 -12.89 -1.22 22.29
C GLY A 95 -12.96 -0.21 21.13
N ARG A 96 -14.01 0.63 21.10
CA ARG A 96 -14.16 1.68 20.08
C ARG A 96 -13.05 2.72 20.10
N LEU A 97 -12.53 3.07 21.29
CA LEU A 97 -11.42 4.00 21.43
C LEU A 97 -10.13 3.41 20.85
N PHE A 98 -9.95 2.09 20.97
CA PHE A 98 -8.84 1.38 20.35
C PHE A 98 -8.92 1.42 18.81
N GLN A 99 -10.11 1.21 18.24
CA GLN A 99 -10.31 1.32 16.78
C GLN A 99 -9.97 2.73 16.28
N GLN A 100 -10.41 3.77 17.00
CA GLN A 100 -10.06 5.16 16.67
C GLN A 100 -8.54 5.38 16.76
N TYR A 101 -7.89 4.90 17.82
CA TYR A 101 -6.44 4.98 17.97
C TYR A 101 -5.70 4.28 16.83
N LEU A 102 -6.14 3.11 16.37
CA LEU A 102 -5.54 2.39 15.26
C LEU A 102 -5.58 3.22 13.96
N VAL A 103 -6.75 3.74 13.60
CA VAL A 103 -6.94 4.55 12.40
C VAL A 103 -6.08 5.82 12.47
N ASP A 104 -6.13 6.55 13.58
CA ASP A 104 -5.35 7.77 13.76
C ASP A 104 -3.84 7.50 13.70
N THR A 105 -3.38 6.41 14.31
CA THR A 105 -1.98 6.01 14.30
C THR A 105 -1.52 5.68 12.88
N TYR A 106 -2.33 4.92 12.13
CA TYR A 106 -2.06 4.60 10.73
C TYR A 106 -1.94 5.89 9.88
N ILE A 107 -2.90 6.81 9.98
CA ILE A 107 -2.86 8.08 9.26
C ILE A 107 -1.63 8.91 9.63
N ARG A 108 -1.20 8.91 10.90
CA ARG A 108 0.01 9.62 11.34
C ARG A 108 1.31 8.99 10.80
N VAL A 109 1.34 7.67 10.63
CA VAL A 109 2.46 6.96 9.99
C VAL A 109 2.51 7.29 8.50
N GLU A 110 1.39 7.15 7.79
CA GLU A 110 1.30 7.44 6.35
C GLU A 110 1.62 8.89 6.03
N ARG A 111 1.11 9.82 6.84
CA ARG A 111 1.47 11.25 6.73
C ARG A 111 2.98 11.47 6.85
N GLY A 112 3.63 10.77 7.78
CA GLY A 112 5.08 10.83 7.96
C GLY A 112 5.83 10.31 6.73
N ARG A 113 5.37 9.19 6.15
CA ARG A 113 5.92 8.61 4.92
C ARG A 113 5.79 9.56 3.73
N ILE A 114 4.59 10.09 3.49
CA ILE A 114 4.33 11.05 2.41
C ILE A 114 5.19 12.30 2.59
N GLN A 115 5.30 12.80 3.82
CA GLN A 115 6.12 13.97 4.11
C GLN A 115 7.60 13.69 3.85
N TRP A 116 8.12 12.53 4.24
CA TRP A 116 9.49 12.13 3.93
C TRP A 116 9.72 12.06 2.42
N ILE A 117 8.82 11.40 1.68
CA ILE A 117 8.87 11.31 0.22
C ILE A 117 8.92 12.71 -0.40
N LYS A 118 8.03 13.61 0.03
CA LYS A 118 7.96 14.98 -0.46
C LYS A 118 9.26 15.77 -0.25
N TYR A 119 9.93 15.61 0.89
CA TYR A 119 11.15 16.36 1.21
C TYR A 119 12.44 15.66 0.75
N ASN A 120 12.40 14.39 0.36
CA ASN A 120 13.56 13.62 -0.08
C ASN A 120 13.48 13.25 -1.58
N GLN A 121 12.70 14.00 -2.37
CA GLN A 121 12.55 13.76 -3.81
C GLN A 121 13.89 13.62 -4.53
N ASN A 122 14.88 14.45 -4.23
CA ASN A 122 16.20 14.38 -4.89
C ASN A 122 16.89 13.03 -4.69
N LYS A 123 16.76 12.41 -3.51
CA LYS A 123 17.34 11.08 -3.23
C LYS A 123 16.57 9.96 -3.95
N ILE A 124 15.24 10.06 -3.94
CA ILE A 124 14.34 9.10 -4.58
C ILE A 124 14.52 9.12 -6.11
N LEU A 125 14.64 10.32 -6.69
CA LEU A 125 14.89 10.51 -8.10
C LEU A 125 16.27 9.96 -8.50
N ASP A 126 17.31 10.25 -7.74
CA ASP A 126 18.68 9.76 -8.01
C ASP A 126 18.76 8.22 -8.00
N GLU A 127 18.11 7.55 -7.04
CA GLU A 127 18.01 6.07 -7.00
C GLU A 127 17.24 5.51 -8.21
N GLN A 128 16.13 6.13 -8.61
CA GLN A 128 15.35 5.69 -9.78
C GLN A 128 16.11 5.90 -11.09
N TYR A 129 16.85 7.00 -11.23
CA TYR A 129 17.65 7.25 -12.41
C TYR A 129 18.94 6.42 -12.44
N THR A 130 19.51 6.01 -11.31
CA THR A 130 20.69 5.12 -11.30
C THR A 130 20.41 3.80 -12.02
N GLY A 131 19.24 3.19 -11.77
CA GLY A 131 18.82 1.97 -12.47
C GLY A 131 18.62 2.17 -13.97
N VAL A 132 17.99 3.29 -14.35
CA VAL A 132 17.80 3.67 -15.76
C VAL A 132 19.16 3.92 -16.41
N THR A 133 20.03 4.76 -15.85
CA THR A 133 21.37 5.06 -16.36
C THR A 133 22.23 3.80 -16.51
N SER A 134 22.19 2.89 -15.54
CA SER A 134 22.90 1.61 -15.62
C SER A 134 22.38 0.73 -16.77
N PHE A 135 21.05 0.64 -16.93
CA PHE A 135 20.44 -0.08 -18.05
C PHE A 135 20.73 0.59 -19.41
N LEU A 136 20.71 1.92 -19.47
CA LEU A 136 21.05 2.68 -20.66
C LEU A 136 22.52 2.46 -21.05
N ASN A 137 23.42 2.44 -20.07
CA ASN A 137 24.83 2.12 -20.30
C ASN A 137 25.01 0.68 -20.79
N GLN A 138 24.30 -0.29 -20.22
CA GLN A 138 24.35 -1.68 -20.67
C GLN A 138 23.79 -1.86 -22.09
N LEU A 139 22.71 -1.15 -22.43
CA LEU A 139 22.16 -1.13 -23.80
C LEU A 139 23.09 -0.45 -24.79
N ALA A 140 23.73 0.64 -24.38
CA ALA A 140 24.71 1.38 -25.16
C ALA A 140 25.94 0.52 -25.48
N GLU A 141 26.47 -0.20 -24.49
CA GLU A 141 27.52 -1.20 -24.66
C GLU A 141 27.10 -2.32 -25.62
N LYS A 142 25.89 -2.89 -25.44
CA LYS A 142 25.38 -3.96 -26.31
C LYS A 142 25.19 -3.53 -27.76
N LYS A 143 24.93 -2.24 -28.01
CA LYS A 143 24.67 -1.67 -29.34
C LYS A 143 25.81 -0.85 -29.91
N ASN A 144 26.95 -0.76 -29.22
CA ASN A 144 28.09 0.06 -29.62
C ASN A 144 27.70 1.54 -29.87
N ALA A 145 26.82 2.09 -29.03
CA ALA A 145 26.32 3.46 -29.15
C ALA A 145 26.80 4.34 -27.98
N THR A 146 26.97 5.65 -28.20
CA THR A 146 27.26 6.64 -27.16
C THR A 146 25.96 7.22 -26.60
N VAL A 147 25.86 7.31 -25.27
CA VAL A 147 24.73 7.95 -24.59
C VAL A 147 24.90 9.47 -24.64
N GLU A 148 24.38 10.11 -25.69
CA GLU A 148 24.24 11.57 -25.72
C GLU A 148 22.84 12.01 -25.27
N ASP A 149 22.80 13.17 -24.66
CA ASP A 149 21.63 13.81 -24.05
C ASP A 149 20.59 14.18 -25.10
N LYS A 150 19.77 13.20 -25.53
CA LYS A 150 18.36 13.29 -25.96
C LYS A 150 17.88 11.97 -26.55
N THR A 151 16.95 11.34 -25.83
CA THR A 151 15.97 10.36 -26.32
C THR A 151 16.55 9.14 -27.04
N ILE A 152 16.68 8.05 -26.30
CA ILE A 152 16.90 6.73 -26.90
C ILE A 152 15.61 6.35 -27.63
N SER A 153 15.64 6.40 -28.96
CA SER A 153 14.52 6.07 -29.86
C SER A 153 14.05 4.61 -29.79
N GLN A 154 14.47 3.85 -28.77
CA GLN A 154 14.20 2.43 -28.58
C GLN A 154 13.91 2.05 -27.12
N GLN A 155 13.46 3.00 -26.28
CA GLN A 155 13.04 2.68 -24.90
C GLN A 155 11.77 1.84 -24.90
N LEU A 156 11.78 0.76 -24.10
CA LEU A 156 10.60 -0.01 -23.77
C LEU A 156 9.81 0.72 -22.66
N PRO A 157 8.50 0.45 -22.52
CA PRO A 157 7.71 1.01 -21.42
C PRO A 157 8.33 0.73 -20.03
N GLN A 158 9.00 -0.42 -19.88
CA GLN A 158 9.70 -0.82 -18.65
C GLN A 158 10.85 0.13 -18.28
N ASP A 159 11.40 0.84 -19.26
CA ASP A 159 12.54 1.74 -19.09
C ASP A 159 12.09 3.16 -18.67
N ARG A 160 10.78 3.41 -18.68
CA ARG A 160 10.16 4.71 -18.35
C ARG A 160 9.04 4.55 -17.30
N PRO A 161 9.40 4.16 -16.06
CA PRO A 161 8.43 3.95 -14.99
C PRO A 161 7.59 5.20 -14.68
N ASP A 162 8.16 6.39 -14.91
CA ASP A 162 7.46 7.67 -14.75
C ASP A 162 6.30 7.84 -15.75
N ILE A 163 6.52 7.51 -17.03
CA ILE A 163 5.48 7.57 -18.07
C ILE A 163 4.45 6.48 -17.83
N VAL A 164 4.89 5.25 -17.54
CA VAL A 164 4.00 4.12 -17.25
C VAL A 164 3.07 4.44 -16.08
N ALA A 165 3.60 4.98 -14.98
CA ALA A 165 2.79 5.33 -13.82
C ALA A 165 1.74 6.41 -14.15
N ARG A 166 2.11 7.43 -14.95
CA ARG A 166 1.18 8.48 -15.39
C ARG A 166 0.07 7.94 -16.28
N VAL A 167 0.42 7.15 -17.29
CA VAL A 167 -0.56 6.54 -18.20
C VAL A 167 -1.48 5.58 -17.45
N ALA A 168 -0.93 4.77 -16.54
CA ALA A 168 -1.72 3.87 -15.71
C ALA A 168 -2.70 4.64 -14.81
N LYS A 169 -2.28 5.75 -14.20
CA LYS A 169 -3.17 6.60 -13.40
C LYS A 169 -4.33 7.15 -14.23
N LEU A 170 -4.05 7.65 -15.43
CA LEU A 170 -5.09 8.14 -16.35
C LEU A 170 -6.09 7.02 -16.72
N LYS A 171 -5.59 5.81 -17.00
CA LYS A 171 -6.45 4.66 -17.28
C LYS A 171 -7.28 4.23 -16.07
N PHE A 172 -6.69 4.20 -14.87
CA PHE A 172 -7.43 3.88 -13.64
C PHE A 172 -8.52 4.91 -13.37
N ASP A 173 -8.23 6.21 -13.56
CA ASP A 173 -9.23 7.26 -13.39
C ASP A 173 -10.38 7.13 -14.39
N GLN A 174 -10.08 6.77 -15.64
CA GLN A 174 -11.11 6.49 -16.64
C GLN A 174 -11.97 5.29 -16.25
N ILE A 175 -11.36 4.18 -15.79
CA ILE A 175 -12.09 3.00 -15.31
C ILE A 175 -13.03 3.38 -14.16
N LEU A 176 -12.56 4.16 -13.18
CA LEU A 176 -13.40 4.59 -12.06
C LEU A 176 -14.55 5.50 -12.52
N GLU A 177 -14.32 6.38 -13.49
CA GLU A 177 -15.38 7.21 -14.08
C GLU A 177 -16.42 6.38 -14.84
N ASP A 178 -15.97 5.38 -15.61
CA ASP A 178 -16.87 4.48 -16.34
C ASP A 178 -17.75 3.67 -15.38
N LEU A 179 -17.18 3.23 -14.25
CA LEU A 179 -17.91 2.48 -13.23
C LEU A 179 -18.89 3.33 -12.42
N ASP A 180 -18.48 4.53 -11.98
CA ASP A 180 -19.29 5.37 -11.08
C ASP A 180 -20.29 6.24 -11.84
N LYS A 181 -19.82 6.97 -12.86
CA LYS A 181 -20.65 7.94 -13.59
C LYS A 181 -21.39 7.31 -14.76
N LYS A 182 -20.69 6.50 -15.57
CA LYS A 182 -21.32 5.85 -16.72
C LYS A 182 -22.07 4.57 -16.33
N GLN A 183 -21.85 4.07 -15.12
CA GLN A 183 -22.57 2.92 -14.54
C GLN A 183 -22.54 1.71 -15.48
N VAL A 184 -21.38 1.44 -16.09
CA VAL A 184 -21.24 0.37 -17.11
C VAL A 184 -21.61 -1.02 -16.58
N PHE A 185 -21.50 -1.24 -15.27
CA PHE A 185 -21.95 -2.47 -14.59
C PHE A 185 -23.23 -2.27 -13.77
N GLY A 186 -23.90 -1.13 -13.85
CA GLY A 186 -25.03 -0.76 -12.99
C GLY A 186 -24.62 0.17 -11.83
N LYS A 187 -25.55 0.46 -10.92
CA LYS A 187 -25.30 1.46 -9.86
C LYS A 187 -24.37 0.94 -8.78
N VAL A 188 -23.24 1.61 -8.63
CA VAL A 188 -22.26 1.34 -7.57
C VAL A 188 -22.68 2.07 -6.28
N SER A 189 -22.57 1.37 -5.15
CA SER A 189 -22.74 1.94 -3.81
C SER A 189 -21.41 2.42 -3.23
N ALA A 190 -20.32 1.71 -3.51
CA ALA A 190 -18.96 2.07 -3.15
C ALA A 190 -17.95 1.25 -3.98
N PHE A 191 -16.70 1.69 -4.05
CA PHE A 191 -15.59 0.90 -4.57
C PHE A 191 -14.37 1.09 -3.69
N VAL A 192 -13.52 0.07 -3.62
CA VAL A 192 -12.25 0.08 -2.89
C VAL A 192 -11.19 -0.43 -3.83
N TYR A 193 -10.05 0.25 -3.92
CA TYR A 193 -8.94 -0.23 -4.72
C TYR A 193 -7.58 -0.03 -4.05
N ALA A 194 -6.65 -0.90 -4.41
CA ALA A 194 -5.25 -0.80 -4.07
C ALA A 194 -4.42 -0.91 -5.35
N THR A 195 -3.41 -0.05 -5.47
CA THR A 195 -2.45 -0.12 -6.57
C THR A 195 -1.13 -0.69 -6.05
N GLU A 196 -0.67 -1.77 -6.66
CA GLU A 196 0.58 -2.44 -6.33
C GLU A 196 1.50 -2.43 -7.55
N PHE A 197 2.81 -2.41 -7.31
CA PHE A 197 3.80 -2.59 -8.36
C PHE A 197 4.27 -4.04 -8.35
N GLN A 198 3.88 -4.81 -9.36
CA GLN A 198 4.33 -6.20 -9.50
C GLN A 198 5.83 -6.24 -9.84
N LYS A 199 6.47 -7.42 -9.73
CA LYS A 199 7.93 -7.66 -9.85
C LYS A 199 8.59 -7.32 -11.21
N ARG A 200 7.97 -6.48 -12.04
CA ARG A 200 8.53 -5.91 -13.28
C ARG A 200 8.18 -4.43 -13.45
N GLY A 201 7.81 -3.74 -12.37
CA GLY A 201 7.63 -2.28 -12.33
C GLY A 201 6.33 -1.76 -12.94
N LEU A 202 5.44 -2.63 -13.42
CA LEU A 202 4.14 -2.21 -13.94
C LEU A 202 3.11 -2.09 -12.79
N PRO A 203 2.32 -1.01 -12.76
CA PRO A 203 1.26 -0.83 -11.80
C PRO A 203 0.10 -1.79 -12.10
N HIS A 204 -0.40 -2.43 -11.05
CA HIS A 204 -1.54 -3.33 -11.05
C HIS A 204 -2.57 -2.83 -10.04
N MET A 205 -3.85 -2.86 -10.40
CA MET A 205 -4.93 -2.39 -9.53
C MET A 205 -5.80 -3.57 -9.11
N HIS A 206 -5.89 -3.80 -7.80
CA HIS A 206 -6.93 -4.62 -7.20
C HIS A 206 -8.12 -3.71 -6.95
N LEU A 207 -9.25 -3.94 -7.64
CA LEU A 207 -10.47 -3.14 -7.53
C LEU A 207 -11.62 -4.04 -7.05
N LEU A 208 -12.28 -3.62 -5.97
CA LEU A 208 -13.48 -4.24 -5.44
C LEU A 208 -14.65 -3.26 -5.60
N ILE A 209 -15.71 -3.72 -6.25
CA ILE A 209 -16.91 -2.93 -6.55
C ILE A 209 -18.05 -3.45 -5.67
N ILE A 210 -18.72 -2.54 -4.97
CA ILE A 210 -19.87 -2.84 -4.11
C ILE A 210 -21.10 -2.24 -4.77
N MET A 211 -21.93 -3.10 -5.37
CA MET A 211 -23.12 -2.69 -6.12
C MET A 211 -24.32 -2.41 -5.20
N LYS A 212 -25.23 -1.55 -5.64
CA LYS A 212 -26.51 -1.32 -4.95
C LYS A 212 -27.39 -2.59 -5.01
N PRO A 213 -28.26 -2.83 -4.01
CA PRO A 213 -29.04 -4.07 -3.95
C PRO A 213 -29.86 -4.39 -5.20
N GLY A 214 -30.40 -3.38 -5.88
CA GLY A 214 -31.22 -3.57 -7.09
C GLY A 214 -30.42 -3.79 -8.38
N ASP A 215 -29.10 -3.62 -8.34
CA ASP A 215 -28.20 -3.75 -9.47
C ASP A 215 -27.19 -4.90 -9.26
N LYS A 216 -27.34 -5.69 -8.19
CA LYS A 216 -26.44 -6.81 -7.90
C LYS A 216 -26.68 -7.94 -8.90
N ILE A 217 -25.58 -8.51 -9.36
CA ILE A 217 -25.56 -9.75 -10.13
C ILE A 217 -25.88 -10.91 -9.19
N HIS A 218 -26.94 -11.65 -9.49
CA HIS A 218 -27.42 -12.75 -8.64
C HIS A 218 -27.36 -14.11 -9.32
N GLN A 219 -27.20 -14.14 -10.64
CA GLN A 219 -27.14 -15.36 -11.43
C GLN A 219 -25.81 -15.45 -12.21
N ALA A 220 -25.40 -16.69 -12.54
CA ALA A 220 -24.15 -16.92 -13.26
C ALA A 220 -24.25 -16.42 -14.71
N GLU A 221 -25.44 -16.54 -15.31
CA GLU A 221 -25.74 -16.12 -16.66
C GLU A 221 -25.62 -14.60 -16.81
N GLU A 222 -26.10 -13.84 -15.81
CA GLU A 222 -25.92 -12.38 -15.73
C GLU A 222 -24.45 -11.97 -15.61
N LEU A 223 -23.62 -12.83 -15.03
CA LEU A 223 -22.18 -12.58 -14.92
C LEU A 223 -21.48 -12.81 -16.26
N ASP A 224 -21.83 -13.87 -16.98
CA ASP A 224 -21.25 -14.19 -18.29
C ASP A 224 -21.56 -13.11 -19.34
N ASP A 225 -22.76 -12.53 -19.30
CA ASP A 225 -23.15 -11.39 -20.15
C ASP A 225 -22.30 -10.14 -19.87
N LEU A 226 -21.83 -9.97 -18.62
CA LEU A 226 -21.08 -8.80 -18.19
C LEU A 226 -19.56 -8.98 -18.36
N MET A 227 -19.08 -10.20 -18.19
CA MET A 227 -17.68 -10.57 -18.15
C MET A 227 -17.42 -11.71 -19.14
N SER A 228 -17.03 -11.34 -20.35
CA SER A 228 -16.61 -12.30 -21.36
C SER A 228 -15.15 -12.08 -21.76
N SER A 229 -14.49 -13.17 -22.18
CA SER A 229 -13.13 -13.14 -22.73
C SER A 229 -13.13 -13.75 -24.13
N GLU A 230 -13.79 -13.07 -25.06
CA GLU A 230 -13.91 -13.50 -26.45
C GLU A 230 -12.97 -12.73 -27.36
N ILE A 231 -12.57 -13.35 -28.47
CA ILE A 231 -11.89 -12.65 -29.55
C ILE A 231 -12.97 -11.92 -30.36
N PRO A 232 -12.93 -10.58 -30.44
CA PRO A 232 -13.93 -9.80 -31.19
C PRO A 232 -14.05 -10.32 -32.62
N GLN A 233 -15.26 -10.34 -33.18
CA GLN A 233 -15.50 -10.81 -34.55
C GLN A 233 -14.97 -9.77 -35.57
N ASN A 234 -15.24 -9.97 -36.87
CA ASN A 234 -14.77 -9.05 -37.92
C ASN A 234 -15.57 -7.73 -38.00
N ASP A 235 -16.41 -7.45 -37.02
CA ASP A 235 -17.20 -6.22 -36.86
C ASP A 235 -16.39 -5.07 -36.27
N ASP A 236 -15.42 -5.36 -35.40
CA ASP A 236 -14.44 -4.40 -34.90
C ASP A 236 -13.01 -4.92 -35.11
N LEU A 237 -12.47 -4.63 -36.30
CA LEU A 237 -11.13 -5.05 -36.70
C LEU A 237 -10.03 -4.44 -35.82
N GLU A 238 -10.20 -3.21 -35.33
CA GLU A 238 -9.21 -2.54 -34.50
C GLU A 238 -9.12 -3.19 -33.11
N LEU A 239 -10.28 -3.40 -32.47
CA LEU A 239 -10.33 -4.10 -31.18
C LEU A 239 -9.81 -5.53 -31.31
N ARG A 240 -10.19 -6.23 -32.38
CA ARG A 240 -9.69 -7.59 -32.67
C ARG A 240 -8.17 -7.62 -32.80
N GLU A 241 -7.56 -6.70 -33.53
CA GLU A 241 -6.10 -6.61 -33.66
C GLU A 241 -5.43 -6.36 -32.31
N LEU A 242 -5.98 -5.48 -31.48
CA LEU A 242 -5.45 -5.19 -30.15
C LEU A 242 -5.54 -6.40 -29.21
N VAL A 243 -6.68 -7.10 -29.19
CA VAL A 243 -6.89 -8.31 -28.39
C VAL A 243 -5.94 -9.42 -28.84
N LEU A 244 -5.83 -9.68 -30.15
CA LEU A 244 -4.91 -10.68 -30.68
C LEU A 244 -3.44 -10.36 -30.35
N LYS A 245 -3.08 -9.07 -30.35
CA LYS A 245 -1.71 -8.63 -30.08
C LYS A 245 -1.32 -8.67 -28.60
N TRP A 246 -2.26 -8.34 -27.70
CA TRP A 246 -1.93 -8.07 -26.29
C TRP A 246 -2.59 -8.99 -25.27
N MET A 247 -3.70 -9.65 -25.63
CA MET A 247 -4.52 -10.45 -24.71
C MET A 247 -4.46 -11.96 -24.99
N ILE A 248 -3.85 -12.38 -26.11
CA ILE A 248 -3.64 -13.79 -26.44
C ILE A 248 -2.27 -14.25 -25.96
N HIS A 249 -2.26 -15.34 -25.22
CA HIS A 249 -1.02 -16.04 -24.93
C HIS A 249 -0.51 -16.69 -26.22
N ASN A 250 0.70 -16.34 -26.66
CA ASN A 250 1.37 -17.05 -27.75
C ASN A 250 1.49 -18.55 -27.43
N PRO A 251 1.60 -19.42 -28.45
CA PRO A 251 1.83 -20.85 -28.23
C PRO A 251 2.96 -21.07 -27.22
N CYS A 252 2.76 -22.00 -26.29
CA CYS A 252 3.70 -22.41 -25.25
C CYS A 252 3.68 -23.92 -25.05
N GLY A 253 4.54 -24.47 -24.19
CA GLY A 253 4.64 -25.91 -23.99
C GLY A 253 5.37 -26.61 -25.14
N ASP A 254 4.84 -27.74 -25.60
CA ASP A 254 5.45 -28.51 -26.69
C ASP A 254 5.45 -27.76 -28.03
N LEU A 255 4.49 -26.84 -28.20
CA LEU A 255 4.36 -25.99 -29.39
C LEU A 255 5.40 -24.86 -29.41
N ASN A 256 5.94 -24.47 -28.25
CA ASN A 256 6.99 -23.46 -28.14
C ASN A 256 7.67 -23.55 -26.76
N THR A 257 8.73 -24.34 -26.71
CA THR A 257 9.52 -24.58 -25.49
C THR A 257 10.31 -23.35 -25.04
N ASN A 258 10.49 -22.36 -25.93
CA ASN A 258 11.19 -21.10 -25.66
C ASN A 258 10.25 -19.99 -25.15
N ALA A 259 8.95 -20.25 -25.01
CA ALA A 259 8.01 -19.27 -24.48
C ALA A 259 8.42 -18.84 -23.05
N ILE A 260 8.29 -17.54 -22.75
CA ILE A 260 8.73 -16.93 -21.48
C ILE A 260 8.08 -17.61 -20.25
N CYS A 261 6.86 -18.13 -20.40
CA CYS A 261 6.14 -18.90 -19.37
C CYS A 261 6.76 -20.27 -19.07
N MET A 262 7.56 -20.82 -19.96
CA MET A 262 8.26 -22.11 -19.79
C MET A 262 9.60 -21.98 -19.06
N VAL A 263 10.09 -20.75 -18.84
CA VAL A 263 11.43 -20.46 -18.30
C VAL A 263 11.54 -20.70 -16.78
N HIS A 264 10.47 -21.09 -16.09
CA HIS A 264 10.50 -21.47 -14.67
C HIS A 264 10.11 -22.93 -14.44
N LYS A 265 11.06 -23.86 -14.67
CA LYS A 265 11.00 -25.23 -14.13
C LYS A 265 11.80 -25.45 -12.85
N ASN A 266 12.35 -24.41 -12.24
CA ASN A 266 13.04 -24.53 -10.94
C ASN A 266 12.35 -23.72 -9.85
N GLY A 267 11.37 -24.38 -9.20
CA GLY A 267 11.00 -24.16 -7.81
C GLY A 267 10.00 -23.04 -7.52
N ARG A 268 8.73 -23.43 -7.34
CA ARG A 268 7.77 -22.96 -6.31
C ARG A 268 6.42 -23.63 -6.52
N THR A 269 6.27 -24.80 -5.91
CA THR A 269 5.04 -25.16 -5.17
C THR A 269 5.30 -24.85 -3.72
#